data_AF-A0ABD5YGZ5-F1
#
_entry.id   AF-A0ABD5YGZ5-F1
#
_cell.length_a   1.000
_cell.length_b   1.000
_cell.length_c   1.000
_cell.angle_alpha   90.00
_cell.angle_beta   90.00
_cell.angle_gamma   90.00
#
_symmetry.space_group_name_H-M   'P 1'
#
loop_
_entity.id
_entity.type
_entity.pdbx_description
1 polymer ?
#
loop_
_entity_poly.entity_id
_entity_poly.type
_entity_poly.pdbx_seq_one_letter_code
_entity_poly.pdbx_strand_id
1 'polypeptide(L)'
;MTPPEGYLANGDRNENSLVLHLQYGESSFLLPGDGETESEEYLVETYGDELNATVFAVGHHGSRSSTSEPFLETVSPRVAVVSSAYDSQYGHPHEEVPTRLDQRSVPTFWTGTHGNVRLTSNGSAIRVATQQDAPTDAAGLRDGEPISTAADVGFTDRVVIPTSGTAAPATPDDDASDSSTPEPDDSTPGDTNTSLSIAEIHADADGNDNENLNDEYVVLENTGQTTLDLSGWTVSDSADHTYTIPRGVELTAGAQVVVHTGRGTDTATDLYWGRSSAVWNNDGDTVILTDGSESVVIEESYS
;
A
#
# COMPACT_ATOMS: atom_id res chain seq x y z
N MET A 1 26.05 10.45 3.51
CA MET A 1 26.21 10.35 4.97
C MET A 1 27.66 9.98 5.27
N THR A 2 28.22 10.39 6.42
CA THR A 2 29.62 10.10 6.76
C THR A 2 29.75 8.67 7.28
N PRO A 3 30.71 7.87 6.80
CA PRO A 3 30.93 6.55 7.38
C PRO A 3 31.40 6.65 8.84
N PRO A 4 31.16 5.62 9.67
CA PRO A 4 31.67 5.58 11.05
C PRO A 4 33.20 5.67 11.08
N GLU A 5 33.77 6.15 12.20
CA GLU A 5 35.24 6.24 12.39
C GLU A 5 35.94 4.86 12.42
N GLY A 6 35.17 3.76 12.44
CA GLY A 6 35.66 2.37 12.37
C GLY A 6 34.66 1.48 11.62
N TYR A 7 34.94 0.18 11.58
CA TYR A 7 34.04 -0.79 10.96
C TYR A 7 32.93 -1.22 11.92
N LEU A 8 31.70 -1.31 11.41
CA LEU A 8 30.59 -1.99 12.08
C LEU A 8 30.78 -3.51 12.01
N ALA A 9 30.08 -4.28 12.85
CA ALA A 9 29.94 -5.73 12.69
C ALA A 9 31.27 -6.52 12.59
N ASN A 10 32.33 -6.09 13.26
CA ASN A 10 33.68 -6.66 13.12
C ASN A 10 34.23 -6.65 11.67
N GLY A 11 33.80 -5.71 10.84
CA GLY A 11 34.24 -5.59 9.45
C GLY A 11 33.47 -6.46 8.47
N ASP A 12 32.26 -6.93 8.82
CA ASP A 12 31.37 -7.52 7.83
C ASP A 12 31.17 -6.55 6.65
N ARG A 13 31.27 -7.07 5.43
CA ARG A 13 31.26 -6.23 4.23
C ARG A 13 29.92 -5.54 4.01
N ASN A 14 28.82 -6.25 4.27
CA ASN A 14 27.47 -5.76 4.02
C ASN A 14 27.15 -4.63 5.01
N GLU A 15 27.48 -4.84 6.28
CA GLU A 15 27.30 -3.86 7.35
C GLU A 15 28.19 -2.61 7.22
N ASN A 16 29.16 -2.64 6.31
CA ASN A 16 30.00 -1.50 5.98
C ASN A 16 29.76 -1.00 4.54
N SER A 17 28.53 -1.18 4.05
CA SER A 17 28.05 -0.64 2.77
C SER A 17 28.15 0.89 2.72
N LEU A 18 28.37 1.42 1.51
CA LEU A 18 28.30 2.86 1.29
C LEU A 18 26.84 3.29 1.15
N VAL A 19 26.40 4.13 2.07
CA VAL A 19 25.05 4.69 2.10
C VAL A 19 25.01 6.05 1.42
N LEU A 20 24.14 6.19 0.42
CA LEU A 20 23.92 7.44 -0.29
C LEU A 20 22.54 7.99 0.05
N HIS A 21 22.51 9.22 0.54
CA HIS A 21 21.31 10.04 0.63
C HIS A 21 21.49 11.22 -0.32
N LEU A 22 20.61 11.32 -1.31
CA LEU A 22 20.68 12.30 -2.39
C LEU A 22 19.47 13.19 -2.33
N GLN A 23 19.67 14.50 -2.31
CA GLN A 23 18.58 15.48 -2.32
C GLN A 23 18.67 16.39 -3.53
N TYR A 24 17.55 16.59 -4.20
CA TYR A 24 17.37 17.52 -5.31
C TYR A 24 16.01 18.20 -5.17
N GLY A 25 15.99 19.51 -4.87
CA GLY A 25 14.77 20.17 -4.43
C GLY A 25 14.21 19.52 -3.16
N GLU A 26 12.91 19.24 -3.16
CA GLU A 26 12.19 18.49 -2.12
C GLU A 26 12.27 16.97 -2.33
N SER A 27 12.79 16.49 -3.47
CA SER A 27 12.98 15.06 -3.70
C SER A 27 14.22 14.53 -2.97
N SER A 28 14.07 13.40 -2.29
CA SER A 28 15.18 12.68 -1.66
C SER A 28 15.19 11.20 -2.03
N PHE A 29 16.39 10.63 -2.13
CA PHE A 29 16.63 9.22 -2.43
C PHE A 29 17.58 8.65 -1.38
N LEU A 30 17.21 7.53 -0.78
CA LEU A 30 18.10 6.76 0.09
C LEU A 30 18.47 5.42 -0.56
N LEU A 31 19.77 5.18 -0.68
CA LEU A 31 20.38 3.96 -1.18
C LEU A 31 21.29 3.41 -0.09
N PRO A 32 20.81 2.48 0.75
CA PRO A 32 21.56 1.93 1.89
C PRO A 32 22.60 0.89 1.47
N GLY A 33 22.59 0.46 0.20
CA GLY A 33 23.41 -0.66 -0.27
C GLY A 33 22.92 -1.97 0.33
N ASP A 34 23.86 -2.82 0.71
CA ASP A 34 23.58 -4.14 1.30
C ASP A 34 23.68 -4.10 2.84
N GLY A 35 23.58 -2.91 3.46
CA GLY A 35 23.53 -2.78 4.92
C GLY A 35 22.43 -3.66 5.52
N GLU A 36 22.76 -4.33 6.62
CA GLU A 36 21.85 -5.19 7.36
C GLU A 36 21.55 -4.53 8.72
N THR A 37 21.06 -5.29 9.70
CA THR A 37 20.55 -4.75 10.96
C THR A 37 21.54 -3.82 11.69
N GLU A 38 22.83 -4.16 11.77
CA GLU A 38 23.79 -3.35 12.56
C GLU A 38 24.10 -2.02 11.85
N SER A 39 24.18 -2.02 10.52
CA SER A 39 24.29 -0.80 9.71
C SER A 39 23.04 0.06 9.82
N GLU A 40 21.87 -0.54 9.77
CA GLU A 40 20.59 0.17 9.88
C GLU A 40 20.41 0.82 11.25
N GLU A 41 20.70 0.10 12.33
CA GLU A 41 20.69 0.62 13.70
C GLU A 41 21.65 1.81 13.83
N TYR A 42 22.89 1.67 13.35
CA TYR A 42 23.85 2.77 13.33
C TYR A 42 23.33 4.00 12.59
N LEU A 43 22.69 3.80 11.42
CA LEU A 43 22.13 4.91 10.65
C LEU A 43 21.02 5.62 11.42
N VAL A 44 20.07 4.87 12.00
CA VAL A 44 18.97 5.43 12.80
C VAL A 44 19.50 6.22 13.98
N GLU A 45 20.41 5.65 14.76
CA GLU A 45 21.00 6.30 15.94
C GLU A 45 21.79 7.57 15.58
N THR A 46 22.50 7.55 14.45
CA THR A 46 23.39 8.65 14.07
C THR A 46 22.64 9.79 13.37
N TYR A 47 21.66 9.46 12.52
CA TYR A 47 21.06 10.42 11.60
C TYR A 47 19.57 10.69 11.87
N GLY A 48 18.84 9.78 12.51
CA GLY A 48 17.42 9.95 12.80
C GLY A 48 16.63 10.45 11.58
N ASP A 49 15.84 11.51 11.77
CA ASP A 49 14.99 12.12 10.74
C ASP A 49 15.74 12.57 9.48
N GLU A 50 17.06 12.74 9.51
CA GLU A 50 17.86 13.01 8.30
C GLU A 50 17.83 11.84 7.30
N LEU A 51 17.41 10.65 7.72
CA LEU A 51 17.19 9.49 6.86
C LEU A 51 15.90 9.56 6.03
N ASN A 52 14.99 10.50 6.33
CA ASN A 52 13.74 10.62 5.58
C ASN A 52 14.02 10.76 4.07
N ALA A 53 13.34 9.93 3.26
CA ALA A 53 13.58 9.87 1.83
C ALA A 53 12.27 9.73 1.04
N THR A 54 12.10 10.46 -0.07
CA THR A 54 10.95 10.24 -0.96
C THR A 54 11.00 8.85 -1.60
N VAL A 55 12.19 8.46 -2.07
CA VAL A 55 12.45 7.19 -2.74
C VAL A 55 13.41 6.35 -1.91
N PHE A 56 13.04 5.10 -1.66
CA PHE A 56 13.88 4.14 -0.97
C PHE A 56 14.29 3.00 -1.91
N ALA A 57 15.59 2.82 -2.12
CA ALA A 57 16.09 1.58 -2.70
C ALA A 57 16.18 0.56 -1.56
N VAL A 58 15.34 -0.48 -1.63
CA VAL A 58 15.21 -1.46 -0.56
C VAL A 58 16.56 -2.12 -0.28
N GLY A 59 16.93 -2.15 1.00
CA GLY A 59 18.22 -2.66 1.46
C GLY A 59 18.47 -4.09 1.02
N HIS A 60 19.73 -4.39 0.68
CA HIS A 60 20.23 -5.73 0.41
C HIS A 60 19.27 -6.58 -0.44
N HIS A 61 18.77 -6.01 -1.55
CA HIS A 61 17.88 -6.69 -2.50
C HIS A 61 16.52 -7.17 -1.92
N GLY A 62 16.15 -6.72 -0.71
CA GLY A 62 15.02 -7.24 0.05
C GLY A 62 15.37 -8.47 0.91
N SER A 63 16.58 -8.53 1.46
CA SER A 63 16.97 -9.57 2.43
C SER A 63 16.18 -9.44 3.72
N ARG A 64 15.80 -10.57 4.34
CA ARG A 64 15.14 -10.59 5.65
C ARG A 64 15.96 -9.92 6.76
N SER A 65 17.29 -9.84 6.59
CA SER A 65 18.24 -9.19 7.51
C SER A 65 18.41 -7.69 7.27
N SER A 66 17.64 -7.12 6.34
CA SER A 66 17.64 -5.70 6.01
C SER A 66 16.22 -5.16 6.04
N THR A 67 16.10 -3.84 5.89
CA THR A 67 14.85 -3.07 5.97
C THR A 67 14.08 -3.43 7.24
N SER A 68 14.73 -3.27 8.39
CA SER A 68 14.12 -3.43 9.72
C SER A 68 13.00 -2.41 9.94
N GLU A 69 12.03 -2.71 10.83
CA GLU A 69 10.94 -1.76 11.12
C GLU A 69 11.45 -0.38 11.58
N PRO A 70 12.39 -0.27 12.54
CA PRO A 70 12.85 1.04 13.01
C PRO A 70 13.53 1.86 11.91
N PHE A 71 14.29 1.19 11.03
CA PHE A 71 14.91 1.85 9.90
C PHE A 71 13.86 2.34 8.90
N LEU A 72 12.92 1.47 8.51
CA LEU A 72 11.88 1.83 7.56
C LEU A 72 10.95 2.94 8.08
N GLU A 73 10.66 2.96 9.38
CA GLU A 73 9.92 4.04 10.05
C GLU A 73 10.65 5.37 9.97
N THR A 74 11.96 5.36 10.18
CA THR A 74 12.78 6.57 10.13
C THR A 74 12.94 7.08 8.69
N VAL A 75 13.07 6.17 7.72
CA VAL A 75 13.15 6.50 6.29
C VAL A 75 11.82 7.03 5.76
N SER A 76 10.70 6.47 6.22
CA SER A 76 9.31 6.84 5.86
C SER A 76 9.13 7.14 4.35
N PRO A 77 9.41 6.17 3.47
CA PRO A 77 9.43 6.42 2.04
C PRO A 77 8.04 6.52 1.41
N ARG A 78 7.95 7.28 0.31
CA ARG A 78 6.72 7.39 -0.48
C ARG A 78 6.65 6.37 -1.62
N VAL A 79 7.80 5.83 -2.03
CA VAL A 79 7.92 4.77 -3.02
C VAL A 79 9.19 3.97 -2.75
N ALA A 80 9.09 2.65 -2.90
CA ALA A 80 10.21 1.73 -2.72
C ALA A 80 10.55 1.01 -4.02
N VAL A 81 11.83 0.68 -4.21
CA VAL A 81 12.30 -0.15 -5.33
C VAL A 81 13.10 -1.32 -4.81
N VAL A 82 12.63 -2.54 -5.11
CA VAL A 82 13.36 -3.79 -4.85
C VAL A 82 14.15 -4.15 -6.10
N SER A 83 15.46 -4.27 -5.96
CA SER A 83 16.35 -4.71 -7.05
C SER A 83 16.77 -6.15 -6.82
N SER A 84 16.09 -7.10 -7.45
CA SER A 84 16.44 -8.52 -7.47
C SER A 84 15.78 -9.24 -8.65
N ALA A 85 16.32 -10.40 -9.02
CA ALA A 85 15.71 -11.29 -10.01
C ALA A 85 14.46 -11.97 -9.44
N TYR A 86 13.50 -12.27 -10.31
CA TYR A 86 12.26 -12.97 -9.92
C TYR A 86 12.55 -14.32 -9.22
N ASP A 87 13.47 -15.07 -9.80
CA ASP A 87 13.94 -16.40 -9.38
C ASP A 87 15.30 -16.32 -8.66
N SER A 88 15.54 -15.24 -7.91
CA SER A 88 16.76 -15.05 -7.13
C SER A 88 17.16 -16.31 -6.38
N GLN A 89 18.39 -16.79 -6.60
CA GLN A 89 18.93 -17.99 -5.94
C GLN A 89 18.99 -17.88 -4.40
N TYR A 90 18.89 -16.66 -3.88
CA TYR A 90 18.90 -16.36 -2.45
C TYR A 90 17.48 -16.16 -1.87
N GLY A 91 16.44 -16.28 -2.69
CA GLY A 91 15.05 -16.12 -2.27
C GLY A 91 14.55 -14.67 -2.21
N HIS A 92 15.33 -13.69 -2.72
CA HIS A 92 14.96 -12.28 -2.68
C HIS A 92 13.75 -11.93 -3.61
N PRO A 93 12.94 -10.93 -3.23
CA PRO A 93 12.82 -10.39 -1.87
C PRO A 93 12.23 -11.45 -0.93
N HIS A 94 12.73 -11.49 0.29
CA HIS A 94 12.16 -12.28 1.37
C HIS A 94 10.83 -11.65 1.81
N GLU A 95 9.83 -12.47 2.15
CA GLU A 95 8.44 -12.03 2.39
C GLU A 95 8.31 -10.96 3.48
N GLU A 96 9.20 -10.97 4.47
CA GLU A 96 9.21 -10.01 5.57
C GLU A 96 9.38 -8.57 5.09
N VAL A 97 10.16 -8.34 4.02
CA VAL A 97 10.46 -6.97 3.55
C VAL A 97 9.28 -6.34 2.81
N PRO A 98 8.67 -6.98 1.78
CA PRO A 98 7.46 -6.47 1.18
C PRO A 98 6.32 -6.35 2.19
N THR A 99 6.16 -7.28 3.14
CA THR A 99 5.16 -7.14 4.21
C THR A 99 5.33 -5.86 5.04
N ARG A 100 6.56 -5.48 5.43
CA ARG A 100 6.79 -4.22 6.15
C ARG A 100 6.49 -2.97 5.31
N LEU A 101 6.75 -3.03 4.01
CA LEU A 101 6.42 -1.95 3.07
C LEU A 101 4.90 -1.84 2.86
N ASP A 102 4.23 -2.98 2.80
CA ASP A 102 2.78 -3.13 2.66
C ASP A 102 2.02 -2.54 3.85
N GLN A 103 2.45 -2.86 5.07
CA GLN A 103 1.93 -2.31 6.33
C GLN A 103 2.00 -0.78 6.41
N ARG A 104 2.85 -0.15 5.59
CA ARG A 104 3.04 1.31 5.51
C ARG A 104 2.45 1.89 4.22
N SER A 105 1.71 1.07 3.46
CA SER A 105 1.10 1.42 2.18
C SER A 105 2.09 2.03 1.19
N VAL A 106 3.34 1.55 1.19
CA VAL A 106 4.40 2.05 0.32
C VAL A 106 4.32 1.34 -1.03
N PRO A 107 3.96 2.04 -2.13
CA PRO A 107 3.99 1.45 -3.46
C PRO A 107 5.40 0.96 -3.77
N THR A 108 5.51 -0.30 -4.15
CA THR A 108 6.80 -0.97 -4.33
C THR A 108 6.95 -1.44 -5.77
N PHE A 109 8.09 -1.14 -6.38
CA PHE A 109 8.42 -1.59 -7.73
C PHE A 109 9.55 -2.61 -7.66
N TRP A 110 9.30 -3.82 -8.15
CA TRP A 110 10.27 -4.91 -8.15
C TRP A 110 10.81 -5.20 -9.55
N THR A 111 12.13 -5.15 -9.71
CA THR A 111 12.78 -5.40 -11.01
C THR A 111 12.50 -6.79 -11.57
N GLY A 112 12.17 -7.78 -10.73
CA GLY A 112 11.84 -9.13 -11.15
C GLY A 112 10.60 -9.24 -12.04
N THR A 113 9.61 -8.36 -11.84
CA THR A 113 8.35 -8.34 -12.60
C THR A 113 8.20 -7.10 -13.46
N HIS A 114 8.74 -5.96 -13.03
CA HIS A 114 8.62 -4.67 -13.72
C HIS A 114 9.73 -4.43 -14.76
N GLY A 115 10.82 -5.21 -14.71
CA GLY A 115 12.05 -4.94 -15.44
C GLY A 115 12.80 -3.73 -14.88
N ASN A 116 13.48 -2.97 -15.73
CA ASN A 116 14.13 -1.74 -15.31
C ASN A 116 13.08 -0.74 -14.80
N VAL A 117 13.34 -0.18 -13.61
CA VAL A 117 12.53 0.88 -13.01
C VAL A 117 13.28 2.20 -13.17
N ARG A 118 12.62 3.21 -13.74
CA ARG A 118 13.16 4.55 -13.95
C ARG A 118 12.43 5.55 -13.07
N LEU A 119 13.20 6.24 -12.25
CA LEU A 119 12.73 7.32 -11.38
C LEU A 119 13.25 8.65 -11.93
N THR A 120 12.35 9.57 -12.25
CA THR A 120 12.70 10.91 -12.74
C THR A 120 12.19 11.96 -11.77
N SER A 121 13.10 12.76 -11.19
CA SER A 121 12.74 13.87 -10.33
C SER A 121 12.80 15.21 -11.08
N ASN A 122 11.87 16.10 -10.79
CA ASN A 122 11.93 17.52 -11.16
C ASN A 122 12.19 18.44 -9.95
N GLY A 123 12.44 17.86 -8.77
CA GLY A 123 12.62 18.56 -7.51
C GLY A 123 11.38 18.73 -6.65
N SER A 124 10.18 18.38 -7.12
CA SER A 124 8.93 18.41 -6.34
C SER A 124 8.03 17.19 -6.54
N ALA A 125 8.39 16.30 -7.47
CA ALA A 125 7.72 15.02 -7.70
C ALA A 125 8.70 14.00 -8.30
N ILE A 126 8.37 12.73 -8.09
CA ILE A 126 9.03 11.57 -8.68
C ILE A 126 8.08 10.92 -9.68
N ARG A 127 8.47 10.88 -10.94
CA ARG A 127 7.80 10.06 -11.95
C ARG A 127 8.45 8.68 -11.99
N VAL A 128 7.66 7.63 -11.83
CA VAL A 128 8.09 6.23 -11.93
C VAL A 128 7.65 5.69 -13.29
N ALA A 129 8.57 5.05 -14.01
CA ALA A 129 8.29 4.36 -15.26
C ALA A 129 8.95 2.97 -15.27
N THR A 130 8.31 1.98 -15.89
CA THR A 130 8.80 0.59 -15.93
C THR A 130 8.68 -0.02 -17.33
N GLN A 131 9.43 -1.08 -17.58
CA GLN A 131 9.37 -1.82 -18.85
C GLN A 131 8.12 -2.69 -18.96
N GLN A 132 7.65 -3.22 -17.84
CA GLN A 132 6.48 -4.08 -17.77
C GLN A 132 5.53 -3.61 -16.66
N ASP A 133 4.23 -3.79 -16.92
CA ASP A 133 3.18 -3.57 -15.92
C ASP A 133 3.11 -4.77 -14.98
N ALA A 134 3.04 -4.52 -13.69
CA ALA A 134 2.96 -5.54 -12.66
C ALA A 134 2.37 -4.92 -11.37
N PRO A 135 1.95 -5.75 -10.39
CA PRO A 135 1.44 -5.25 -9.13
C PRO A 135 2.46 -4.37 -8.40
N THR A 136 2.00 -3.23 -7.88
CA THR A 136 2.81 -2.33 -7.05
C THR A 136 2.46 -2.38 -5.58
N ASP A 137 1.43 -3.15 -5.24
CA ASP A 137 1.15 -3.56 -3.87
C ASP A 137 2.30 -4.46 -3.39
N ALA A 138 2.82 -4.19 -2.19
CA ALA A 138 4.07 -4.80 -1.77
C ALA A 138 3.86 -6.30 -1.45
N ALA A 139 2.74 -6.66 -0.84
CA ALA A 139 2.37 -8.06 -0.64
C ALA A 139 2.17 -8.82 -1.96
N GLY A 140 1.60 -8.16 -2.98
CA GLY A 140 1.30 -8.74 -4.30
C GLY A 140 2.44 -8.76 -5.32
N LEU A 141 3.67 -8.34 -4.97
CA LEU A 141 4.78 -8.23 -5.95
C LEU A 141 5.07 -9.52 -6.72
N ARG A 142 4.86 -10.67 -6.08
CA ARG A 142 5.11 -12.00 -6.66
C ARG A 142 4.00 -12.49 -7.58
N ASP A 143 2.85 -11.83 -7.62
CA ASP A 143 1.74 -12.20 -8.50
C ASP A 143 1.94 -11.67 -9.93
N GLY A 144 2.91 -10.77 -10.12
CA GLY A 144 3.31 -10.29 -11.45
C GLY A 144 4.08 -11.34 -12.25
N GLU A 145 3.86 -11.36 -13.56
CA GLU A 145 4.64 -12.20 -14.47
C GLU A 145 6.12 -11.79 -14.45
N PRO A 146 7.09 -12.73 -14.41
CA PRO A 146 8.50 -12.41 -14.50
C PRO A 146 8.84 -11.66 -15.79
N ILE A 147 9.72 -10.64 -15.70
CA ILE A 147 10.19 -9.95 -16.89
C ILE A 147 11.03 -10.91 -17.77
N SER A 148 10.70 -11.00 -19.05
CA SER A 148 11.53 -11.75 -19.99
C SER A 148 12.83 -10.98 -20.25
N THR A 149 13.98 -11.66 -20.26
CA THR A 149 15.31 -11.05 -20.53
C THR A 149 15.50 -10.55 -21.97
N ALA A 150 14.43 -10.53 -22.78
CA ALA A 150 14.48 -10.21 -24.20
C ALA A 150 14.05 -8.76 -24.49
N ALA A 151 15.05 -7.98 -24.93
CA ALA A 151 14.98 -6.72 -25.65
C ALA A 151 14.67 -5.43 -24.86
N ASP A 152 15.17 -4.34 -25.44
CA ASP A 152 15.08 -2.94 -25.03
C ASP A 152 13.62 -2.46 -25.11
N VAL A 153 12.76 -3.00 -24.24
CA VAL A 153 11.39 -2.53 -24.08
C VAL A 153 11.46 -1.11 -23.55
N GLY A 154 10.78 -0.20 -24.24
CA GLY A 154 10.63 1.18 -23.82
C GLY A 154 10.00 1.28 -22.43
N PHE A 155 10.09 2.46 -21.83
CA PHE A 155 9.51 2.72 -20.51
C PHE A 155 8.11 3.30 -20.67
N THR A 156 7.19 2.82 -19.84
CA THR A 156 5.85 3.40 -19.68
C THR A 156 5.75 4.05 -18.32
N ASP A 157 5.29 5.30 -18.29
CA ASP A 157 5.02 6.03 -17.05
C ASP A 157 3.90 5.32 -16.27
N ARG A 158 4.13 5.08 -14.97
CA ARG A 158 3.21 4.34 -14.08
C ARG A 158 2.50 5.25 -13.10
N VAL A 159 3.28 6.07 -12.39
CA VAL A 159 2.77 6.93 -11.34
C VAL A 159 3.65 8.17 -11.17
N VAL A 160 3.05 9.25 -10.69
CA VAL A 160 3.75 10.45 -10.24
C VAL A 160 3.52 10.59 -8.75
N ILE A 161 4.59 10.55 -7.97
CA ILE A 161 4.58 10.66 -6.52
C ILE A 161 5.04 12.08 -6.15
N PRO A 162 4.17 12.95 -5.60
CA PRO A 162 4.62 14.27 -5.16
C PRO A 162 5.61 14.13 -3.98
N THR A 163 6.48 15.11 -3.77
CA THR A 163 7.40 15.07 -2.60
C THR A 163 6.74 15.57 -1.32
N SER A 164 5.63 16.30 -1.47
CA SER A 164 4.89 16.97 -0.40
C SER A 164 3.38 16.74 -0.60
N GLY A 165 2.63 16.49 0.49
CA GLY A 165 1.19 16.16 0.46
C GLY A 165 0.86 14.72 0.05
N THR A 166 -0.34 14.21 0.38
CA THR A 166 -0.79 12.84 0.04
C THR A 166 -0.77 12.62 -1.48
N ALA A 167 -0.21 11.50 -1.94
CA ALA A 167 -0.04 11.22 -3.36
C ALA A 167 -1.41 11.07 -4.03
N ALA A 168 -1.81 12.03 -4.87
CA ALA A 168 -3.00 11.94 -5.70
C ALA A 168 -2.67 11.25 -7.04
N PRO A 169 -3.52 10.36 -7.57
CA PRO A 169 -3.42 9.91 -8.94
C PRO A 169 -3.77 11.06 -9.89
N ALA A 170 -2.94 11.27 -10.93
CA ALA A 170 -3.22 12.25 -11.97
C ALA A 170 -4.31 11.74 -12.92
N THR A 171 -5.43 12.44 -13.02
CA THR A 171 -6.39 12.33 -14.12
C THR A 171 -6.02 13.31 -15.25
N PRO A 172 -6.33 13.01 -16.53
CA PRO A 172 -6.13 13.95 -17.63
C PRO A 172 -7.16 15.09 -17.59
N ASP A 173 -6.68 16.31 -17.88
CA ASP A 173 -7.47 17.52 -18.14
C ASP A 173 -8.66 17.27 -19.06
N ASP A 174 -9.85 17.72 -18.66
CA ASP A 174 -10.89 18.17 -19.59
C ASP A 174 -11.46 19.53 -19.12
N ASP A 175 -11.22 20.51 -19.98
CA ASP A 175 -11.70 21.89 -19.94
C ASP A 175 -13.17 21.96 -20.39
N ALA A 176 -14.06 22.43 -19.53
CA ALA A 176 -15.27 23.16 -19.96
C ALA A 176 -15.86 24.02 -18.83
N SER A 177 -15.79 25.33 -19.06
CA SER A 177 -16.54 26.42 -18.42
C SER A 177 -18.06 26.21 -18.43
N ASP A 178 -18.76 26.50 -17.33
CA ASP A 178 -19.68 27.66 -17.24
C ASP A 178 -20.21 27.88 -15.80
N SER A 179 -20.40 29.14 -15.47
CA SER A 179 -20.84 29.74 -14.22
C SER A 179 -22.36 29.69 -14.04
N SER A 180 -22.87 29.40 -12.83
CA SER A 180 -24.05 30.09 -12.26
C SER A 180 -24.20 29.89 -10.75
N THR A 181 -24.33 31.01 -10.06
CA THR A 181 -24.52 31.26 -8.62
C THR A 181 -25.80 30.63 -8.03
N PRO A 182 -25.83 30.21 -6.75
CA PRO A 182 -26.98 29.54 -6.13
C PRO A 182 -27.95 30.52 -5.47
N GLU A 183 -29.24 30.19 -5.46
CA GLU A 183 -30.22 30.68 -4.47
C GLU A 183 -31.05 29.50 -3.94
N PRO A 184 -31.57 29.62 -2.70
CA PRO A 184 -31.77 28.49 -1.80
C PRO A 184 -33.14 27.85 -2.03
N ASP A 185 -33.19 26.53 -2.03
CA ASP A 185 -34.46 25.83 -1.83
C ASP A 185 -34.34 24.84 -0.67
N ASP A 186 -35.33 25.01 0.18
CA ASP A 186 -35.65 24.28 1.39
C ASP A 186 -36.09 22.88 0.99
N SER A 187 -35.20 21.91 1.15
CA SER A 187 -35.56 20.50 1.12
C SER A 187 -34.77 19.79 2.19
N THR A 188 -35.51 19.40 3.22
CA THR A 188 -35.21 18.34 4.17
C THR A 188 -34.28 17.29 3.57
N PRO A 189 -33.19 16.88 4.26
CA PRO A 189 -32.31 15.83 3.76
C PRO A 189 -33.13 14.58 3.48
N GLY A 190 -33.29 14.27 2.19
CA GLY A 190 -33.88 13.02 1.76
C GLY A 190 -32.88 11.92 2.08
N ASP A 191 -33.35 10.92 2.81
CA ASP A 191 -32.68 9.63 2.97
C ASP A 191 -32.17 9.16 1.60
N THR A 192 -30.86 9.20 1.41
CA THR A 192 -30.19 8.34 0.44
C THR A 192 -30.45 6.93 0.94
N ASN A 193 -31.50 6.27 0.41
CA ASN A 193 -31.68 4.84 0.55
C ASN A 193 -30.49 4.17 -0.14
N THR A 194 -29.36 4.12 0.56
CA THR A 194 -28.25 3.24 0.27
C THR A 194 -28.82 1.84 0.38
N SER A 195 -28.92 1.16 -0.76
CA SER A 195 -29.40 -0.21 -0.88
C SER A 195 -28.40 -1.23 -0.32
N LEU A 196 -27.44 -0.79 0.50
CA LEU A 196 -26.41 -1.60 1.13
C LEU A 196 -26.52 -1.40 2.64
N SER A 197 -26.35 -2.46 3.42
CA SER A 197 -26.24 -2.42 4.87
C SER A 197 -25.08 -3.30 5.34
N ILE A 198 -24.56 -3.02 6.53
CA ILE A 198 -23.72 -3.96 7.27
C ILE A 198 -24.65 -4.92 8.00
N ALA A 199 -24.62 -6.20 7.63
CA ALA A 199 -25.45 -7.23 8.25
C ALA A 199 -24.82 -7.77 9.53
N GLU A 200 -23.49 -7.81 9.59
CA GLU A 200 -22.73 -8.31 10.73
C GLU A 200 -21.32 -7.71 10.75
N ILE A 201 -20.83 -7.43 11.96
CA ILE A 201 -19.43 -7.11 12.25
C ILE A 201 -18.96 -8.15 13.25
N HIS A 202 -18.04 -9.01 12.83
CA HIS A 202 -17.43 -10.02 13.67
C HIS A 202 -16.00 -9.58 13.99
N ALA A 203 -15.85 -8.82 15.08
CA ALA A 203 -14.56 -8.26 15.48
C ALA A 203 -13.75 -9.22 16.37
N ASP A 204 -14.40 -10.00 17.22
CA ASP A 204 -13.74 -10.90 18.18
C ASP A 204 -13.52 -12.27 17.53
N ALA A 205 -12.30 -12.53 17.04
CA ALA A 205 -11.93 -13.82 16.48
C ALA A 205 -11.76 -14.87 17.59
N ASP A 206 -12.14 -16.12 17.35
CA ASP A 206 -11.89 -17.22 18.27
C ASP A 206 -10.37 -17.40 18.46
N GLY A 207 -9.86 -17.04 19.64
CA GLY A 207 -8.46 -17.24 20.02
C GLY A 207 -7.63 -15.96 20.04
N ASN A 208 -6.49 -15.96 19.34
CA ASN A 208 -5.66 -14.76 19.16
C ASN A 208 -5.95 -14.22 17.76
N ASP A 209 -6.43 -12.99 17.66
CA ASP A 209 -6.92 -12.39 16.43
C ASP A 209 -5.84 -12.36 15.33
N ASN A 210 -4.57 -12.20 15.70
CA ASN A 210 -3.45 -12.23 14.75
C ASN A 210 -3.13 -13.63 14.19
N GLU A 211 -3.68 -14.68 14.79
CA GLU A 211 -3.54 -16.08 14.35
C GLU A 211 -4.80 -16.62 13.67
N ASN A 212 -5.95 -15.93 13.78
CA ASN A 212 -7.25 -16.32 13.22
C ASN A 212 -7.98 -15.17 12.48
N LEU A 213 -7.25 -14.46 11.63
CA LEU A 213 -7.74 -13.25 10.94
C LEU A 213 -8.93 -13.45 9.99
N ASN A 214 -9.25 -14.70 9.62
CA ASN A 214 -10.47 -14.95 8.84
C ASN A 214 -11.73 -14.99 9.69
N ASP A 215 -11.58 -15.09 11.01
CA ASP A 215 -12.66 -14.98 11.99
C ASP A 215 -12.83 -13.54 12.49
N GLU A 216 -12.22 -12.59 11.76
CA GLU A 216 -12.47 -11.17 11.87
C GLU A 216 -13.02 -10.72 10.50
N TYR A 217 -14.28 -10.28 10.45
CA TYR A 217 -14.93 -10.00 9.17
C TYR A 217 -16.12 -9.04 9.29
N VAL A 218 -16.48 -8.45 8.15
CA VAL A 218 -17.70 -7.67 7.98
C VAL A 218 -18.57 -8.31 6.91
N VAL A 219 -19.88 -8.41 7.15
CA VAL A 219 -20.85 -8.92 6.18
C VAL A 219 -21.62 -7.75 5.58
N LEU A 220 -21.56 -7.60 4.26
CA LEU A 220 -22.28 -6.58 3.50
C LEU A 220 -23.51 -7.21 2.85
N GLU A 221 -24.67 -6.56 2.94
CA GLU A 221 -25.93 -7.02 2.36
C GLU A 221 -26.54 -5.97 1.42
N ASN A 222 -26.90 -6.38 0.20
CA ASN A 222 -27.71 -5.55 -0.68
C ASN A 222 -29.20 -5.64 -0.31
N THR A 223 -29.70 -4.67 0.45
CA THR A 223 -31.10 -4.56 0.87
C THR A 223 -32.01 -3.95 -0.19
N GLY A 224 -31.46 -3.52 -1.33
CA GLY A 224 -32.20 -2.99 -2.47
C GLY A 224 -32.89 -4.04 -3.33
N GLN A 225 -33.49 -3.57 -4.42
CA GLN A 225 -34.24 -4.40 -5.38
C GLN A 225 -33.47 -4.70 -6.67
N THR A 226 -32.29 -4.13 -6.84
CA THR A 226 -31.45 -4.26 -8.04
C THR A 226 -30.06 -4.71 -7.68
N THR A 227 -29.34 -5.33 -8.61
CA THR A 227 -27.91 -5.62 -8.44
C THR A 227 -27.13 -4.33 -8.19
N LEU A 228 -26.20 -4.39 -7.23
CA LEU A 228 -25.28 -3.31 -6.88
C LEU A 228 -23.87 -3.72 -7.30
N ASP A 229 -23.19 -2.85 -8.03
CA ASP A 229 -21.78 -3.01 -8.38
C ASP A 229 -20.92 -2.39 -7.28
N LEU A 230 -20.16 -3.21 -6.58
CA LEU A 230 -19.27 -2.81 -5.48
C LEU A 230 -17.83 -2.57 -5.96
N SER A 231 -17.57 -2.65 -7.27
CA SER A 231 -16.24 -2.46 -7.83
C SER A 231 -15.61 -1.15 -7.35
N GLY A 232 -14.49 -1.25 -6.63
CA GLY A 232 -13.75 -0.09 -6.15
C GLY A 232 -14.37 0.63 -4.94
N TRP A 233 -15.44 0.11 -4.36
CA TRP A 233 -15.91 0.57 -3.05
C TRP A 233 -14.89 0.17 -1.98
N THR A 234 -14.85 0.91 -0.87
CA THR A 234 -13.91 0.62 0.22
C THR A 234 -14.61 0.29 1.51
N VAL A 235 -14.01 -0.64 2.27
CA VAL A 235 -14.32 -0.91 3.67
C VAL A 235 -13.12 -0.42 4.49
N SER A 236 -13.33 0.44 5.48
CA SER A 236 -12.24 0.92 6.32
C SER A 236 -12.60 1.02 7.80
N ASP A 237 -11.59 1.10 8.65
CA ASP A 237 -11.74 1.40 10.07
C ASP A 237 -11.45 2.88 10.40
N SER A 238 -11.54 3.24 11.68
CA SER A 238 -11.22 4.59 12.18
C SER A 238 -9.72 4.93 12.18
N ALA A 239 -8.85 3.94 11.94
CA ALA A 239 -7.41 4.08 11.83
C ALA A 239 -6.91 4.10 10.36
N ASP A 240 -7.82 4.30 9.41
CA ASP A 240 -7.60 4.36 7.97
C ASP A 240 -7.05 3.05 7.33
N HIS A 241 -7.17 1.91 8.01
CA HIS A 241 -6.98 0.62 7.35
C HIS A 241 -8.08 0.46 6.31
N THR A 242 -7.72 0.42 5.03
CA THR A 242 -8.69 0.39 3.93
C THR A 242 -8.56 -0.86 3.06
N TYR A 243 -9.67 -1.58 2.88
CA TYR A 243 -9.85 -2.62 1.87
C TYR A 243 -10.58 -2.04 0.67
N THR A 244 -10.06 -2.25 -0.54
CA THR A 244 -10.79 -1.92 -1.78
C THR A 244 -11.39 -3.17 -2.38
N ILE A 245 -12.71 -3.17 -2.57
CA ILE A 245 -13.43 -4.30 -3.16
C ILE A 245 -12.98 -4.47 -4.62
N PRO A 246 -12.56 -5.69 -5.03
CA PRO A 246 -12.11 -5.97 -6.38
C PRO A 246 -13.14 -5.61 -7.45
N ARG A 247 -12.65 -5.30 -8.66
CA ARG A 247 -13.54 -5.06 -9.80
C ARG A 247 -14.32 -6.33 -10.16
N GLY A 248 -15.58 -6.16 -10.53
CA GLY A 248 -16.48 -7.24 -10.93
C GLY A 248 -17.22 -7.90 -9.77
N VAL A 249 -17.08 -7.40 -8.54
CA VAL A 249 -17.90 -7.82 -7.40
C VAL A 249 -19.28 -7.17 -7.52
N GLU A 250 -20.26 -7.98 -7.89
CA GLU A 250 -21.66 -7.57 -8.01
C GLU A 250 -22.50 -8.28 -6.95
N LEU A 251 -23.31 -7.51 -6.21
CA LEU A 251 -24.20 -8.03 -5.19
C LEU A 251 -25.64 -7.96 -5.70
N THR A 252 -26.25 -9.09 -6.04
CA THR A 252 -27.67 -9.13 -6.43
C THR A 252 -28.58 -8.73 -5.26
N ALA A 253 -29.82 -8.32 -5.55
CA ALA A 253 -30.80 -7.97 -4.51
C ALA A 253 -30.96 -9.10 -3.46
N GLY A 254 -30.77 -8.76 -2.19
CA GLY A 254 -30.82 -9.68 -1.04
C GLY A 254 -29.60 -10.60 -0.88
N ALA A 255 -28.55 -10.43 -1.69
CA ALA A 255 -27.31 -11.20 -1.53
C ALA A 255 -26.37 -10.55 -0.52
N GLN A 256 -25.48 -11.38 0.03
CA GLN A 256 -24.46 -10.98 0.99
C GLN A 256 -23.06 -11.33 0.47
N VAL A 257 -22.08 -10.54 0.89
CA VAL A 257 -20.66 -10.82 0.71
C VAL A 257 -19.94 -10.60 2.05
N VAL A 258 -19.08 -11.54 2.40
CA VAL A 258 -18.24 -11.49 3.60
C VAL A 258 -16.89 -10.92 3.22
N VAL A 259 -16.41 -9.94 3.97
CA VAL A 259 -15.06 -9.37 3.83
C VAL A 259 -14.26 -9.81 5.04
N HIS A 260 -13.42 -10.83 4.85
CA HIS A 260 -12.50 -11.35 5.87
C HIS A 260 -11.25 -10.48 5.96
N THR A 261 -10.79 -10.19 7.17
CA THR A 261 -9.53 -9.49 7.42
C THR A 261 -8.33 -10.31 6.92
N GLY A 262 -8.36 -11.63 7.12
CA GLY A 262 -7.27 -12.53 6.79
C GLY A 262 -7.15 -12.92 5.32
N ARG A 263 -6.49 -14.06 5.08
CA ARG A 263 -6.13 -14.56 3.74
C ARG A 263 -7.06 -15.66 3.26
N GLY A 264 -7.34 -15.67 1.97
CA GLY A 264 -8.09 -16.71 1.29
C GLY A 264 -8.05 -16.53 -0.21
N THR A 265 -9.02 -17.10 -0.91
CA THR A 265 -9.19 -16.90 -2.35
C THR A 265 -10.55 -16.30 -2.57
N ASP A 266 -10.59 -15.12 -3.17
CA ASP A 266 -11.83 -14.40 -3.42
C ASP A 266 -12.81 -15.24 -4.23
N THR A 267 -14.06 -15.21 -3.78
CA THR A 267 -15.22 -15.76 -4.46
C THR A 267 -16.28 -14.68 -4.63
N ALA A 268 -17.43 -15.03 -5.20
CA ALA A 268 -18.56 -14.09 -5.29
C ALA A 268 -19.16 -13.73 -3.93
N THR A 269 -18.90 -14.51 -2.88
CA THR A 269 -19.51 -14.37 -1.55
C THR A 269 -18.50 -14.14 -0.43
N ASP A 270 -17.21 -14.36 -0.69
CA ASP A 270 -16.15 -14.32 0.30
C ASP A 270 -14.98 -13.57 -0.30
N LEU A 271 -14.63 -12.46 0.32
CA LEU A 271 -13.54 -11.58 -0.06
C LEU A 271 -12.51 -11.59 1.07
N TYR A 272 -11.23 -11.57 0.70
CA TYR A 272 -10.13 -11.66 1.66
C TYR A 272 -9.23 -10.45 1.52
N TRP A 273 -9.14 -9.66 2.58
CA TRP A 273 -8.27 -8.47 2.65
C TRP A 273 -6.79 -8.85 2.66
N GLY A 274 -6.46 -10.09 3.03
CA GLY A 274 -5.11 -10.63 2.94
C GLY A 274 -4.19 -10.14 4.05
N ARG A 275 -4.73 -9.47 5.07
CA ARG A 275 -3.93 -8.92 6.18
C ARG A 275 -3.30 -10.04 7.00
N SER A 276 -2.24 -9.67 7.71
CA SER A 276 -1.54 -10.50 8.70
C SER A 276 -1.67 -9.94 10.12
N SER A 277 -2.57 -8.99 10.34
CA SER A 277 -2.90 -8.40 11.63
C SER A 277 -4.37 -8.01 11.68
N ALA A 278 -4.91 -7.97 12.90
CA ALA A 278 -6.28 -7.59 13.16
C ALA A 278 -6.62 -6.18 12.66
N VAL A 279 -7.87 -5.94 12.27
CA VAL A 279 -8.40 -4.61 11.91
C VAL A 279 -9.38 -4.16 12.97
N TRP A 280 -10.39 -4.99 13.22
CA TRP A 280 -11.58 -4.68 13.97
C TRP A 280 -11.29 -4.82 15.47
N ASN A 281 -11.19 -3.70 16.20
CA ASN A 281 -10.88 -3.73 17.63
C ASN A 281 -12.02 -4.34 18.47
N ASN A 282 -11.73 -5.33 19.33
CA ASN A 282 -12.75 -6.04 20.13
C ASN A 282 -13.45 -5.15 21.16
N ASP A 283 -12.79 -4.08 21.63
CA ASP A 283 -13.33 -3.10 22.57
C ASP A 283 -14.14 -1.97 21.88
N GLY A 284 -14.35 -2.08 20.57
CA GLY A 284 -15.11 -1.16 19.75
C GLY A 284 -14.29 -0.49 18.64
N ASP A 285 -14.92 -0.35 17.47
CA ASP A 285 -14.38 0.32 16.30
C ASP A 285 -15.50 0.91 15.45
N THR A 286 -15.15 1.50 14.31
CA THR A 286 -16.10 2.02 13.32
C THR A 286 -15.80 1.47 11.94
N VAL A 287 -16.75 0.78 11.35
CA VAL A 287 -16.70 0.36 9.94
C VAL A 287 -17.24 1.49 9.07
N ILE A 288 -16.44 1.95 8.13
CA ILE A 288 -16.78 2.99 7.17
C ILE A 288 -16.83 2.35 5.77
N LEU A 289 -17.94 2.53 5.07
CA LEU A 289 -18.07 2.14 3.67
C LEU A 289 -18.14 3.38 2.80
N THR A 290 -17.31 3.41 1.77
CA THR A 290 -17.25 4.49 0.78
C THR A 290 -17.51 3.91 -0.59
N ASP A 291 -18.38 4.55 -1.37
CA ASP A 291 -18.64 4.12 -2.74
C ASP A 291 -17.50 4.49 -3.71
N GLY A 292 -17.58 4.00 -4.95
CA GLY A 292 -16.58 4.29 -6.00
C GLY A 292 -16.49 5.78 -6.42
N SER A 293 -17.32 6.66 -5.87
CA SER A 293 -17.24 8.12 -6.03
C SER A 293 -16.61 8.84 -4.83
N GLU A 294 -16.06 8.07 -3.89
CA GLU A 294 -15.47 8.54 -2.63
C GLU A 294 -16.51 9.15 -1.66
N SER A 295 -17.79 8.82 -1.82
CA SER A 295 -18.84 9.24 -0.89
C SER A 295 -19.06 8.18 0.19
N VAL A 296 -19.03 8.60 1.46
CA VAL A 296 -19.37 7.71 2.59
C VAL A 296 -20.84 7.34 2.50
N VAL A 297 -21.11 6.04 2.42
CA VAL A 297 -22.45 5.46 2.28
C VAL A 297 -22.95 4.80 3.56
N ILE A 298 -22.03 4.29 4.39
CA ILE A 298 -22.31 3.71 5.71
C ILE A 298 -21.17 4.07 6.66
N GLU A 299 -21.51 4.40 7.88
CA GLU A 299 -20.58 4.57 9.00
C GLU A 299 -21.25 3.93 10.23
N GLU A 300 -20.71 2.81 10.70
CA GLU A 300 -21.30 2.02 11.78
C GLU A 300 -20.27 1.72 12.87
N SER A 301 -20.52 2.21 14.08
CA SER A 301 -19.68 1.93 15.24
C SER A 301 -20.25 0.82 16.10
N TYR A 302 -19.36 0.02 16.69
CA TYR A 302 -19.69 -0.99 17.71
C TYR A 302 -18.81 -0.80 18.94
N SER A 303 -19.19 -1.43 20.06
CA SER A 303 -18.55 -1.29 21.38
C SER A 303 -18.78 -2.51 22.25
#